data_AF-A0A9Q0Y962-F1
#
_entry.id   AF-A0A9Q0Y962-F1
#
_cell.length_a   1.000
_cell.length_b   1.000
_cell.length_c   1.000
_cell.angle_alpha   90.00
_cell.angle_beta   90.00
_cell.angle_gamma   90.00
#
_symmetry.space_group_name_H-M   'P 1'
#
loop_
_entity.id
_entity.type
_entity.pdbx_description
1 polymer ?
#
loop_
_entity_poly.entity_id
_entity_poly.type
_entity_poly.pdbx_seq_one_letter_code
_entity_poly.pdbx_strand_id
1 'polypeptide(L)'
;MRQGSLTMVIKHDDLIRQLGENFLTKLTTMDDTRKRHYVGQKMRESARLLVQFRKTTKSDASMDDLLHHQHNDSVVEAVHRTVGDPDMTTEDSDGCKHPSVALKLGHDLRKLAMIKEGIGIKKENKLQRKEAVKFLKLMDRDWKNLVSSPALSPISARRLGKVEELPVQKISPISHLSLPRKLKQ
;
A
#
# COMPACT_ATOMS: atom_id res chain seq x y z
N MET A 1 6.04 -3.02 -17.29
CA MET A 1 6.87 -4.12 -16.76
C MET A 1 6.61 -5.39 -17.56
N ARG A 2 7.64 -6.02 -18.14
CA ARG A 2 7.46 -7.29 -18.87
C ARG A 2 7.05 -8.42 -17.91
N GLN A 3 6.05 -9.22 -18.27
CA GLN A 3 5.53 -10.40 -17.52
C GLN A 3 6.64 -11.36 -17.00
N GLY A 4 7.75 -11.47 -17.74
CA GLY A 4 8.91 -12.28 -17.32
C GLY A 4 9.58 -11.80 -16.02
N SER A 5 9.58 -10.50 -15.74
CA SER A 5 10.14 -9.93 -14.51
C SER A 5 9.28 -10.26 -13.29
N LEU A 6 7.95 -10.20 -13.43
CA LEU A 6 7.03 -10.53 -12.35
C LEU A 6 7.08 -12.01 -12.00
N THR A 7 7.17 -12.88 -13.01
CA THR A 7 7.31 -14.32 -12.80
C THR A 7 8.53 -14.67 -11.95
N MET A 8 9.65 -13.97 -12.14
CA MET A 8 10.84 -14.19 -11.31
C MET A 8 10.63 -13.75 -9.86
N VAL A 9 10.03 -12.57 -9.65
CA VAL A 9 9.67 -12.10 -8.29
C VAL A 9 8.77 -13.12 -7.59
N ILE A 10 7.76 -13.63 -8.27
CA ILE A 10 6.83 -14.64 -7.72
C ILE A 10 7.57 -15.94 -7.35
N LYS A 11 8.51 -16.39 -8.19
CA LYS A 11 9.24 -17.65 -7.97
C LYS A 11 10.19 -17.57 -6.78
N HIS A 12 10.73 -16.39 -6.48
CA HIS A 12 11.76 -16.19 -5.46
C HIS A 12 11.22 -15.59 -4.15
N ASP A 13 9.94 -15.22 -4.08
CA ASP A 13 9.32 -14.69 -2.86
C ASP A 13 8.42 -15.72 -2.17
N ASP A 14 8.83 -16.18 -0.98
CA ASP A 14 8.16 -17.23 -0.23
C ASP A 14 6.74 -16.87 0.22
N LEU A 15 6.48 -15.61 0.55
CA LEU A 15 5.15 -15.18 1.00
C LEU A 15 4.17 -15.09 -0.16
N ILE A 16 4.62 -14.61 -1.33
CA ILE A 16 3.80 -14.59 -2.54
C ILE A 16 3.44 -16.01 -2.98
N ARG A 17 4.39 -16.95 -2.90
CA ARG A 17 4.12 -18.38 -3.16
C ARG A 17 3.06 -18.95 -2.21
N GLN A 18 3.23 -18.74 -0.91
CA GLN A 18 2.29 -19.23 0.10
C GLN A 18 0.91 -18.57 -0.02
N LEU A 19 0.83 -17.32 -0.47
CA LEU A 19 -0.44 -16.68 -0.79
C LEU A 19 -1.17 -17.46 -1.88
N GLY A 20 -0.46 -17.80 -2.96
CA GLY A 20 -1.01 -18.59 -4.06
C GLY A 20 -1.51 -19.97 -3.61
N GLU A 21 -0.70 -20.68 -2.84
CA GLU A 21 -1.05 -21.99 -2.25
C GLU A 21 -2.31 -21.88 -1.35
N ASN A 22 -2.39 -20.85 -0.51
CA ASN A 22 -3.57 -20.59 0.33
C ASN A 22 -4.85 -20.27 -0.45
N PHE A 23 -4.74 -19.63 -1.62
CA PHE A 23 -5.90 -19.43 -2.47
C PHE A 23 -6.31 -20.72 -3.19
N LEU A 24 -5.33 -21.53 -3.62
CA LEU A 24 -5.62 -22.82 -4.26
C LEU A 24 -6.35 -23.78 -3.31
N THR A 25 -6.01 -23.79 -2.02
CA THR A 25 -6.70 -24.65 -1.04
C THR A 25 -8.11 -24.17 -0.71
N LYS A 26 -8.37 -22.86 -0.76
CA LYS A 26 -9.69 -22.28 -0.43
C LYS A 26 -10.70 -22.33 -1.57
N LEU A 27 -10.23 -22.28 -2.82
CA LEU A 27 -11.09 -22.26 -4.01
C LEU A 27 -11.42 -23.69 -4.46
N THR A 28 -12.20 -24.41 -3.65
CA THR A 28 -12.57 -25.82 -3.91
C THR A 28 -13.74 -25.98 -4.87
N THR A 29 -14.59 -24.96 -4.99
CA THR A 29 -15.82 -25.00 -5.81
C THR A 29 -15.66 -24.38 -7.20
N MET A 30 -14.50 -23.79 -7.49
CA MET A 30 -14.22 -23.10 -8.75
C MET A 30 -13.51 -24.04 -9.72
N ASP A 31 -13.84 -23.97 -11.02
CA ASP A 31 -13.15 -24.78 -12.02
C ASP A 31 -11.66 -24.43 -12.10
N ASP A 32 -10.85 -25.42 -12.47
CA ASP A 32 -9.38 -25.31 -12.43
C ASP A 32 -8.82 -24.19 -13.32
N THR A 33 -9.50 -23.84 -14.40
CA THR A 33 -9.03 -22.78 -15.32
C THR A 33 -9.24 -21.42 -14.69
N ARG A 34 -10.45 -21.12 -14.21
CA ARG A 34 -10.74 -19.87 -13.50
C ARG A 34 -9.91 -19.75 -12.23
N LYS A 35 -9.71 -20.87 -11.53
CA LYS A 35 -8.90 -20.94 -10.30
C LYS A 35 -7.46 -20.54 -10.56
N ARG A 36 -6.81 -21.14 -11.56
CA ARG A 36 -5.45 -20.77 -11.94
C ARG A 36 -5.35 -19.31 -12.39
N HIS A 37 -6.34 -18.83 -13.14
CA HIS A 37 -6.39 -17.43 -13.56
C HIS A 37 -6.44 -16.48 -12.37
N TYR A 38 -7.40 -16.68 -11.46
CA TYR A 38 -7.59 -15.86 -10.26
C TYR A 38 -6.35 -15.88 -9.35
N VAL A 39 -5.79 -17.07 -9.09
CA VAL A 39 -4.59 -17.20 -8.26
C VAL A 39 -3.39 -16.51 -8.91
N GLY A 40 -3.19 -16.72 -10.22
CA GLY A 40 -2.12 -16.07 -10.96
C GLY A 40 -2.24 -14.54 -10.92
N GLN A 41 -3.46 -14.01 -11.08
CA GLN A 41 -3.74 -12.59 -10.95
C GLN A 41 -3.33 -12.07 -9.57
N LYS A 42 -3.75 -12.74 -8.49
CA LYS A 42 -3.40 -12.35 -7.11
C LYS A 42 -1.89 -12.35 -6.84
N MET A 43 -1.18 -13.34 -7.37
CA MET A 43 0.29 -13.42 -7.23
C MET A 43 0.98 -12.32 -8.03
N ARG A 44 0.53 -12.02 -9.26
CA ARG A 44 1.07 -10.93 -10.09
C ARG A 44 0.81 -9.55 -9.47
N GLU A 45 -0.37 -9.33 -8.91
CA GLU A 45 -0.71 -8.09 -8.20
C GLU A 45 0.23 -7.88 -7.00
N SER A 46 0.47 -8.92 -6.21
CA SER A 46 1.40 -8.89 -5.08
C SER A 46 2.84 -8.62 -5.53
N ALA A 47 3.30 -9.26 -6.60
CA ALA A 47 4.63 -9.05 -7.16
C ALA A 47 4.82 -7.64 -7.72
N ARG A 48 3.81 -7.08 -8.39
CA ARG A 48 3.84 -5.68 -8.84
C ARG A 48 3.98 -4.72 -7.68
N LEU A 49 3.18 -4.92 -6.62
CA LEU A 49 3.28 -4.10 -5.43
C LEU A 49 4.68 -4.15 -4.82
N LEU A 50 5.27 -5.35 -4.72
CA LEU A 50 6.63 -5.51 -4.21
C LEU A 50 7.65 -4.75 -5.08
N VAL A 51 7.53 -4.79 -6.40
CA VAL A 51 8.43 -4.02 -7.28
C VAL A 51 8.24 -2.51 -7.11
N GLN A 52 7.01 -2.02 -6.95
CA GLN A 52 6.77 -0.60 -6.67
C GLN A 52 7.32 -0.18 -5.30
N PHE A 53 7.25 -1.08 -4.30
CA PHE A 53 7.87 -0.88 -3.00
C PHE A 53 9.39 -0.76 -3.09
N ARG A 54 10.04 -1.71 -3.78
CA ARG A 54 11.51 -1.68 -4.05
C ARG A 54 11.96 -0.38 -4.70
N LYS A 55 11.18 0.14 -5.65
CA LYS A 55 11.44 1.44 -6.29
C LYS A 55 11.31 2.61 -5.31
N THR A 56 10.35 2.54 -4.40
CA THR A 56 10.07 3.59 -3.39
C THR A 56 11.17 3.64 -2.33
N THR A 57 11.61 2.48 -1.84
CA THR A 57 12.63 2.36 -0.79
C THR A 57 14.06 2.32 -1.34
N LYS A 58 14.23 2.17 -2.65
CA LYS A 58 15.52 1.95 -3.33
C LYS A 58 16.29 0.77 -2.74
N SER A 59 15.59 -0.32 -2.44
CA SER A 59 16.15 -1.54 -1.87
C SER A 59 15.65 -2.79 -2.60
N ASP A 60 16.37 -3.91 -2.49
CA ASP A 60 15.91 -5.21 -2.99
C ASP A 60 15.12 -5.98 -1.93
N ALA A 61 14.08 -5.33 -1.39
CA ALA A 61 13.25 -5.85 -0.31
C ALA A 61 12.45 -7.11 -0.70
N SER A 62 12.29 -8.03 0.23
CA SER A 62 11.32 -9.13 0.14
C SER A 62 9.91 -8.68 0.53
N MET A 63 8.91 -9.52 0.30
CA MET A 63 7.58 -9.30 0.84
C MET A 63 7.57 -9.33 2.38
N ASP A 64 8.48 -10.07 3.02
CA ASP A 64 8.57 -10.10 4.49
C ASP A 64 9.00 -8.71 5.03
N ASP A 65 9.97 -8.09 4.37
CA ASP A 65 10.41 -6.72 4.66
C ASP A 65 9.28 -5.73 4.42
N LEU A 66 8.57 -5.82 3.29
CA LEU A 66 7.43 -4.96 2.96
C LEU A 66 6.39 -4.95 4.10
N LEU A 67 6.14 -6.12 4.71
CA LEU A 67 5.17 -6.30 5.79
C LEU A 67 5.72 -5.93 7.18
N HIS A 68 6.89 -5.29 7.25
CA HIS A 68 7.39 -4.74 8.50
C HIS A 68 6.64 -3.44 8.85
N HIS A 69 6.24 -3.30 10.11
CA HIS A 69 5.38 -2.19 10.55
C HIS A 69 6.01 -0.80 10.35
N GLN A 70 7.34 -0.69 10.33
CA GLN A 70 8.04 0.59 10.08
C GLN A 70 7.95 1.04 8.62
N HIS A 71 7.58 0.14 7.70
CA HIS A 71 7.48 0.45 6.28
C HIS A 71 6.06 0.80 5.84
N ASN A 72 5.11 0.92 6.77
CA ASN A 72 3.70 1.12 6.44
C ASN A 72 3.45 2.32 5.50
N ASP A 73 4.13 3.45 5.73
CA ASP A 73 4.01 4.62 4.86
C ASP A 73 4.56 4.35 3.45
N SER A 74 5.70 3.67 3.35
CA SER A 74 6.27 3.22 2.08
C SER A 74 5.37 2.20 1.36
N VAL A 75 4.66 1.34 2.10
CA VAL A 75 3.67 0.40 1.52
C VAL A 75 2.51 1.18 0.92
N VAL A 76 1.99 2.18 1.62
CA VAL A 76 0.88 3.02 1.15
C VAL A 76 1.29 3.76 -0.13
N GLU A 77 2.48 4.36 -0.17
CA GLU A 77 2.99 4.99 -1.38
C GLU A 77 3.13 3.98 -2.54
N ALA A 78 3.66 2.79 -2.27
CA ALA A 78 3.80 1.72 -3.26
C ALA A 78 2.43 1.27 -3.81
N VAL A 79 1.40 1.23 -2.97
CA VAL A 79 0.02 0.90 -3.39
C VAL A 79 -0.52 1.97 -4.33
N HIS A 80 -0.36 3.25 -3.99
CA HIS A 80 -0.78 4.36 -4.87
C HIS A 80 -0.07 4.30 -6.23
N ARG A 81 1.23 4.06 -6.24
CA ARG A 81 2.01 3.86 -7.47
C ARG A 81 1.53 2.65 -8.27
N THR A 82 1.20 1.54 -7.60
CA THR A 82 0.68 0.32 -8.23
C THR A 82 -0.69 0.55 -8.85
N VAL A 83 -1.57 1.27 -8.17
CA VAL A 83 -2.93 1.59 -8.61
C VAL A 83 -2.92 2.55 -9.80
N GLY A 84 -1.95 3.48 -9.86
CA GLY A 84 -1.74 4.40 -10.98
C GLY A 84 -0.90 3.84 -12.13
N ASP A 85 -0.43 2.59 -12.03
CA ASP A 85 0.40 1.96 -13.06
C ASP A 85 -0.49 1.54 -14.25
N PRO A 86 -0.24 2.04 -15.48
CA PRO A 86 -1.06 1.71 -16.65
C PRO A 86 -1.08 0.20 -16.96
N ASP A 87 -0.02 -0.52 -16.61
CA ASP A 87 0.04 -1.98 -16.80
C ASP A 87 -0.86 -2.75 -15.81
N MET A 88 -1.29 -2.10 -14.73
CA MET A 88 -2.24 -2.69 -13.77
C MET A 88 -3.66 -2.67 -14.34
N THR A 89 -4.01 -1.62 -15.09
CA THR A 89 -5.35 -1.41 -15.63
C THR A 89 -5.71 -2.27 -16.84
N THR A 90 -4.72 -2.80 -17.58
CA THR A 90 -4.95 -3.44 -18.89
C THR A 90 -5.08 -4.97 -18.83
N GLU A 91 -4.38 -5.66 -17.92
CA GLU A 91 -4.32 -7.14 -17.94
C GLU A 91 -4.85 -7.82 -16.67
N ASP A 92 -4.82 -7.14 -15.52
CA ASP A 92 -5.11 -7.75 -14.22
C ASP A 92 -6.19 -7.00 -13.42
N SER A 93 -6.83 -5.99 -14.00
CA SER A 93 -7.99 -5.32 -13.41
C SER A 93 -9.23 -5.53 -14.27
N ASP A 94 -10.35 -5.92 -13.66
CA ASP A 94 -11.65 -6.10 -14.33
C ASP A 94 -12.31 -4.75 -14.76
N GLY A 95 -11.53 -3.76 -15.19
CA GLY A 95 -12.00 -2.39 -15.44
C GLY A 95 -12.44 -1.64 -14.17
N CYS A 96 -11.99 -2.10 -12.99
CA CYS A 96 -12.37 -1.51 -11.71
C CYS A 96 -11.69 -0.15 -11.47
N LYS A 97 -12.45 0.83 -10.98
CA LYS A 97 -11.95 2.18 -10.61
C LYS A 97 -10.84 2.10 -9.56
N HIS A 98 -9.87 3.03 -9.62
CA HIS A 98 -8.69 3.10 -8.74
C HIS A 98 -8.92 2.78 -7.24
N PRO A 99 -10.00 3.26 -6.57
CA PRO A 99 -10.25 2.95 -5.15
C PRO A 99 -10.50 1.46 -4.89
N SER A 100 -11.20 0.78 -5.80
CA SER A 100 -11.51 -0.64 -5.66
C SER A 100 -10.26 -1.51 -5.75
N VAL A 101 -9.28 -1.10 -6.56
CA VAL A 101 -7.98 -1.79 -6.70
C VAL A 101 -7.17 -1.65 -5.42
N ALA A 102 -7.10 -0.45 -4.83
CA ALA A 102 -6.42 -0.21 -3.56
C ALA A 102 -7.03 -1.05 -2.41
N LEU A 103 -8.37 -1.16 -2.38
CA LEU A 103 -9.06 -2.02 -1.41
C LEU A 103 -8.74 -3.51 -1.60
N LYS A 104 -8.70 -4.00 -2.84
CA LYS A 104 -8.30 -5.38 -3.18
C LYS A 104 -6.87 -5.66 -2.69
N LEU A 105 -5.92 -4.79 -3.02
CA LEU A 105 -4.53 -4.91 -2.58
C LEU A 105 -4.40 -4.92 -1.05
N GLY A 106 -5.18 -4.10 -0.34
CA GLY A 106 -5.19 -4.11 1.13
C GLY A 106 -5.69 -5.43 1.72
N HIS A 107 -6.66 -6.06 1.07
CA HIS A 107 -7.12 -7.40 1.46
C HIS A 107 -6.04 -8.47 1.29
N ASP A 108 -5.29 -8.38 0.20
CA ASP A 108 -4.21 -9.32 -0.10
C ASP A 108 -3.00 -9.10 0.84
N LEU A 109 -2.65 -7.85 1.15
CA LEU A 109 -1.65 -7.50 2.16
C LEU A 109 -1.98 -8.05 3.55
N ARG A 110 -3.25 -7.95 3.98
CA ARG A 110 -3.70 -8.56 5.25
C ARG A 110 -3.49 -10.07 5.23
N LYS A 111 -3.84 -10.75 4.14
CA LYS A 111 -3.60 -12.20 4.01
C LYS A 111 -2.12 -12.54 4.07
N LEU A 112 -1.27 -11.79 3.36
CA LEU A 112 0.19 -11.97 3.40
C LEU A 112 0.75 -11.78 4.82
N ALA A 113 0.28 -10.77 5.56
CA ALA A 113 0.68 -10.55 6.95
C ALA A 113 0.20 -11.68 7.89
N MET A 114 -1.02 -12.21 7.69
CA MET A 114 -1.50 -13.39 8.42
C MET A 114 -0.66 -14.64 8.13
N ILE A 115 -0.18 -14.79 6.89
CA ILE A 115 0.75 -15.86 6.51
C ILE A 115 2.09 -15.69 7.24
N LYS A 116 2.67 -14.49 7.21
CA LYS A 116 3.90 -14.14 7.96
C LYS A 116 3.74 -14.44 9.45
N GLU A 117 2.61 -14.08 10.05
CA GLU A 117 2.29 -14.41 11.44
C GLU A 117 2.26 -15.93 11.68
N GLY A 118 1.55 -16.67 10.83
CA GLY A 118 1.43 -18.12 10.92
C GLY A 118 2.78 -18.84 10.80
N ILE A 119 3.67 -18.37 9.93
CA ILE A 119 5.05 -18.86 9.83
C ILE A 119 5.81 -18.59 11.13
N GLY A 120 5.71 -17.37 11.66
CA GLY A 120 6.33 -17.00 12.93
C GLY A 120 5.87 -17.87 14.10
N ILE A 121 4.58 -18.23 14.15
CA ILE A 121 4.04 -19.17 15.15
C ILE A 121 4.66 -20.56 14.98
N LYS A 122 4.61 -21.12 13.76
CA LYS A 122 5.11 -22.47 13.46
C LYS A 122 6.61 -22.64 13.72
N LYS A 123 7.39 -21.58 13.50
CA LYS A 123 8.85 -21.56 13.70
C LYS A 123 9.27 -21.07 15.09
N GLU A 124 8.33 -20.80 15.98
CA GLU A 124 8.56 -20.16 17.29
C GLU A 124 9.32 -18.83 17.21
N ASN A 125 9.28 -18.15 16.06
CA ASN A 125 9.92 -16.86 15.85
C ASN A 125 9.02 -15.73 16.38
N LYS A 126 9.23 -15.39 17.65
CA LYS A 126 8.49 -14.33 18.36
C LYS A 126 8.63 -12.96 17.70
N LEU A 127 9.78 -12.64 17.11
CA LEU A 127 10.02 -11.35 16.46
C LEU A 127 9.16 -11.23 15.19
N GLN A 128 9.28 -12.19 14.28
CA GLN A 128 8.52 -12.21 13.02
C GLN A 128 7.01 -12.15 13.28
N ARG A 129 6.53 -12.93 14.27
CA ARG A 129 5.12 -12.88 14.70
C ARG A 129 4.72 -11.49 15.18
N LYS A 130 5.52 -10.89 16.06
CA LYS A 130 5.24 -9.55 16.63
C LYS A 130 5.18 -8.47 15.55
N GLU A 131 6.06 -8.53 14.57
CA GLU A 131 6.07 -7.61 13.43
C GLU A 131 4.79 -7.73 12.60
N ALA A 132 4.40 -8.95 12.23
CA ALA A 132 3.18 -9.20 11.47
C ALA A 132 1.93 -8.70 12.20
N VAL A 133 1.84 -8.96 13.51
CA VAL A 133 0.73 -8.48 14.35
C VAL A 133 0.68 -6.96 14.41
N LYS A 134 1.84 -6.29 14.54
CA LYS A 134 1.89 -4.82 14.52
C LYS A 134 1.45 -4.26 13.17
N PHE A 135 1.91 -4.85 12.07
CA PHE A 135 1.52 -4.45 10.72
C PHE A 135 0.00 -4.60 10.51
N LEU A 136 -0.58 -5.74 10.91
CA LEU A 136 -2.03 -5.97 10.85
C LEU A 136 -2.81 -4.91 11.64
N LYS A 137 -2.34 -4.55 12.85
CA LYS A 137 -2.98 -3.48 13.66
C LYS A 137 -2.97 -2.12 12.97
N LEU A 138 -1.90 -1.78 12.25
CA LEU A 138 -1.82 -0.54 11.47
C LEU A 138 -2.77 -0.59 10.27
N MET A 139 -2.84 -1.73 9.58
CA MET A 139 -3.79 -1.95 8.47
C MET A 139 -5.25 -1.80 8.93
N ASP A 140 -5.60 -2.29 10.12
CA ASP A 140 -6.98 -2.19 10.62
C ASP A 140 -7.36 -0.77 11.02
N ARG A 141 -6.40 0.02 11.55
CA ARG A 141 -6.63 1.40 11.99
C ARG A 141 -6.64 2.39 10.84
N ASP A 142 -5.62 2.33 9.99
CA ASP A 142 -5.28 3.48 9.14
C ASP A 142 -5.62 3.23 7.66
N TRP A 143 -5.76 1.97 7.24
CA TRP A 143 -5.84 1.63 5.81
C TRP A 143 -6.97 2.34 5.09
N LYS A 144 -8.20 2.33 5.64
CA LYS A 144 -9.36 2.95 4.99
C LYS A 144 -9.13 4.45 4.75
N ASN A 145 -8.53 5.14 5.71
CA ASN A 145 -8.24 6.57 5.61
C ASN A 145 -7.12 6.83 4.58
N LEU A 146 -6.12 5.96 4.51
CA LEU A 146 -4.95 6.10 3.64
C LEU A 146 -5.26 5.83 2.16
N VAL A 147 -6.21 4.93 1.85
CA VAL A 147 -6.64 4.65 0.46
C VAL A 147 -7.84 5.49 0.00
N SER A 148 -8.59 6.12 0.91
CA SER A 148 -9.71 7.03 0.55
C SER A 148 -9.35 8.51 0.57
N SER A 149 -8.21 8.90 1.14
CA SER A 149 -7.78 10.30 1.18
C SER A 149 -7.34 10.79 -0.21
N PRO A 150 -7.95 11.87 -0.74
CA PRO A 150 -7.47 12.57 -1.94
C PRO A 150 -6.06 13.16 -1.77
N ALA A 151 -5.61 13.32 -0.51
CA ALA A 151 -4.37 13.98 -0.14
C ALA A 151 -3.09 13.19 -0.46
N LEU A 152 -3.22 11.97 -1.01
CA LEU A 152 -2.10 11.16 -1.54
C LEU A 152 -2.29 10.75 -3.02
N SER A 153 -3.26 11.34 -3.72
CA SER A 153 -3.38 11.23 -5.18
C SER A 153 -2.07 11.65 -5.87
N PRO A 154 -1.73 11.18 -7.08
CA PRO A 154 -0.53 11.62 -7.82
C PRO A 154 -0.42 13.14 -7.96
N ILE A 155 -1.55 13.87 -7.87
CA ILE A 155 -1.62 15.34 -7.84
C ILE A 155 -1.04 15.91 -6.53
N SER A 156 -1.31 15.29 -5.39
CA SER A 156 -0.76 15.67 -4.09
C SER A 156 0.71 15.25 -3.89
N ALA A 157 1.13 14.11 -4.43
CA ALA A 157 2.55 13.72 -4.48
C ALA A 157 3.38 14.73 -5.30
N ARG A 158 2.77 15.32 -6.36
CA ARG A 158 3.36 16.43 -7.12
C ARG A 158 3.49 17.73 -6.29
N ARG A 159 2.59 17.96 -5.32
CA ARG A 159 2.71 19.04 -4.32
C ARG A 159 3.78 18.75 -3.25
N LEU A 160 3.98 17.49 -2.85
CA LEU A 160 5.01 17.12 -1.88
C LEU A 160 6.43 17.11 -2.47
N GLY A 161 6.59 16.82 -3.76
CA GLY A 161 7.87 17.02 -4.48
C GLY A 161 8.19 18.49 -4.75
N LYS A 162 7.19 19.38 -4.61
CA LYS A 162 7.34 20.82 -4.63
C LYS A 162 7.13 21.32 -3.20
N VAL A 163 8.08 21.02 -2.31
CA VAL A 163 8.31 21.87 -1.13
C VAL A 163 8.79 23.21 -1.68
N GLU A 164 7.85 23.99 -2.20
CA GLU A 164 7.96 25.42 -2.28
C GLU A 164 7.98 25.84 -0.81
N GLU A 165 9.12 26.37 -0.37
CA GLU A 165 9.31 26.91 0.96
C GLU A 165 8.04 27.65 1.37
N LEU A 166 7.38 27.16 2.43
CA LEU A 166 6.28 27.89 3.03
C LEU A 166 6.82 29.30 3.30
N PRO A 167 6.22 30.37 2.73
CA PRO A 167 6.67 31.69 3.07
C PRO A 167 6.45 31.82 4.57
N VAL A 168 7.55 32.00 5.30
CA VAL A 168 7.52 32.29 6.73
C VAL A 168 6.69 33.55 6.85
N GLN A 169 5.41 33.40 7.15
CA GLN A 169 4.54 34.54 7.42
C GLN A 169 5.10 35.16 8.70
N LYS A 170 5.82 36.27 8.52
CA LYS A 170 6.19 37.19 9.59
C LYS A 170 4.92 37.46 10.38
N ILE A 171 4.87 36.94 11.60
CA ILE A 171 3.91 37.38 12.60
C ILE A 171 4.26 38.84 12.86
N SER A 172 3.53 39.76 12.24
CA SER A 172 3.60 41.18 12.60
C SER A 172 2.93 41.36 13.96
N PRO A 173 3.57 42.04 14.93
CA PRO A 173 2.96 42.25 16.23
C PRO A 173 1.71 43.12 16.08
N ILE A 174 0.59 42.62 16.61
CA ILE A 174 -0.67 43.37 16.70
C ILE A 174 -0.40 44.57 17.62
N SER A 175 -0.28 45.75 17.04
CA SER A 175 -0.38 47.01 17.75
C SER A 175 -1.61 47.76 17.24
N HIS A 176 -2.26 48.46 18.17
CA HIS A 176 -3.29 49.50 18.01
C HIS A 176 -4.66 49.12 17.40
N LEU A 177 -5.55 48.56 18.23
CA LEU A 177 -6.98 48.78 18.05
C LEU A 177 -7.37 50.08 18.79
N SER A 178 -7.32 51.20 18.08
CA SER A 178 -7.86 52.48 18.55
C SER A 178 -9.38 52.51 18.36
N LEU A 179 -10.10 52.77 19.46
CA LEU A 179 -11.54 52.99 19.52
C LEU A 179 -12.01 54.09 18.56
N PRO A 180 -13.18 53.93 17.91
CA PRO A 180 -13.91 55.05 17.35
C PRO A 180 -15.26 55.24 18.05
N ARG A 181 -15.49 56.39 18.68
CA ARG A 181 -16.83 57.00 18.70
C ARG A 181 -16.72 58.51 18.52
N LYS A 182 -17.31 58.95 17.40
CA LYS A 182 -17.44 60.32 16.94
C LYS A 182 -18.36 61.12 17.87
N LEU A 183 -18.01 62.39 18.06
CA LEU A 183 -18.86 63.47 18.56
C LEU A 183 -19.39 64.30 17.38
N LYS A 184 -20.55 64.96 17.60
CA LYS A 184 -21.27 65.96 16.78
C LYS A 184 -22.27 65.37 15.78
N GLN A 185 -23.53 65.80 15.74
CA GLN A 185 -24.07 67.14 16.06
C GLN A 185 -24.88 67.21 17.35
#